data_AF-A0A7Y4VZA6-F1
#
_entry.id   AF-A0A7Y4VZA6-F1
#
_cell.length_a   1.000
_cell.length_b   1.000
_cell.length_c   1.000
_cell.angle_alpha   90.00
_cell.angle_beta   90.00
_cell.angle_gamma   90.00
#
_symmetry.space_group_name_H-M   'P 1'
#
loop_
_entity.id
_entity.type
_entity.pdbx_description
1 polymer ?
#
loop_
_entity_poly.entity_id
_entity_poly.type
_entity_poly.pdbx_seq_one_letter_code
_entity_poly.pdbx_strand_id
1 'polypeptide(L)'
;MYANQPQYNTLQITGLSLNSCGYEIQNNRVIINISEIANHRELENVSGTLSIELWALNTPYTGADFTGVVLANTRIGELFGQHYLSDCRYDLNFLEPPEGTWFLTLMLREWTETGYASRDYVNFTLPYIVSNKPAITRNDTDNIINVCFSGNKIALTSTVAEKSTIPAVVKVSNAAQDKEQNDAAISLNSASLQDIVSVKGISKKLAENIDAARPFESLDEVLKVKGMGPKLWQKIRNFISL
;
A
#
# COMPACT_ATOMS: atom_id res chain seq x y z
N MET A 1 4.46 -5.78 5.60
CA MET A 1 3.05 -6.21 5.51
C MET A 1 2.99 -7.72 5.61
N TYR A 2 2.06 -8.26 6.40
CA TYR A 2 1.88 -9.71 6.61
C TYR A 2 0.44 -10.11 6.24
N ALA A 3 0.27 -11.20 5.51
CA ALA A 3 -1.06 -11.76 5.22
C ALA A 3 -1.03 -13.30 5.24
N ASN A 4 -2.00 -13.88 5.97
CA ASN A 4 -2.19 -15.31 6.15
C ASN A 4 -3.67 -15.73 6.01
N GLN A 5 -4.51 -14.89 5.40
CA GLN A 5 -5.93 -15.20 5.13
C GLN A 5 -6.18 -15.40 3.63
N PRO A 6 -5.65 -16.50 3.04
CA PRO A 6 -5.89 -16.83 1.66
C PRO A 6 -7.33 -17.28 1.43
N GLN A 7 -7.93 -16.86 0.32
CA GLN A 7 -9.12 -17.51 -0.21
C GLN A 7 -8.66 -18.61 -1.18
N TYR A 8 -8.84 -19.87 -0.79
CA TYR A 8 -8.59 -21.01 -1.68
C TYR A 8 -9.76 -21.15 -2.64
N ASN A 9 -9.46 -21.12 -3.94
CA ASN A 9 -10.43 -21.51 -4.95
C ASN A 9 -9.94 -22.83 -5.52
N THR A 10 -10.59 -23.93 -5.14
CA THR A 10 -10.23 -25.29 -5.57
C THR A 10 -10.57 -25.49 -7.04
N LEU A 11 -9.71 -25.00 -7.94
CA LEU A 11 -9.64 -25.55 -9.28
C LEU A 11 -8.80 -26.83 -9.18
N GLN A 12 -9.40 -27.93 -8.69
CA GLN A 12 -8.79 -29.28 -8.69
C GLN A 12 -8.48 -29.83 -10.10
N ILE A 13 -8.51 -29.00 -11.14
CA ILE A 13 -8.54 -29.41 -12.54
C ILE A 13 -7.13 -29.79 -13.04
N THR A 14 -6.06 -29.36 -12.37
CA THR A 14 -4.67 -29.55 -12.86
C THR A 14 -3.85 -30.57 -12.08
N GLY A 15 -4.34 -31.04 -10.93
CA GLY A 15 -3.63 -31.95 -10.04
C GLY A 15 -2.43 -31.33 -9.30
N LEU A 16 -2.14 -30.04 -9.47
CA LEU A 16 -1.15 -29.32 -8.68
C LEU A 16 -1.85 -28.41 -7.67
N SER A 17 -1.36 -28.34 -6.42
CA SER A 17 -1.98 -27.52 -5.38
C SER A 17 -1.00 -26.79 -4.48
N LEU A 18 -1.43 -25.64 -3.97
CA LEU A 18 -0.84 -24.83 -2.92
C LEU A 18 -1.70 -24.91 -1.65
N ASN A 19 -1.10 -25.33 -0.54
CA ASN A 19 -1.78 -25.40 0.74
C ASN A 19 -1.12 -24.49 1.78
N SER A 20 -1.94 -23.77 2.55
CA SER A 20 -1.52 -22.90 3.66
C SER A 20 -0.42 -21.92 3.25
N CYS A 21 -0.82 -20.90 2.51
CA CYS A 21 0.09 -19.88 1.98
C CYS A 21 0.01 -18.56 2.76
N GLY A 22 1.16 -17.91 2.89
CA GLY A 22 1.28 -16.57 3.43
C GLY A 22 2.51 -15.86 2.91
N TYR A 23 2.54 -14.55 3.06
CA TYR A 23 3.72 -13.75 2.74
C TYR A 23 4.00 -12.70 3.82
N GLU A 24 5.25 -12.29 3.85
CA GLU A 24 5.72 -11.18 4.67
C GLU A 24 6.65 -10.30 3.84
N ILE A 25 6.27 -9.04 3.65
CA ILE A 25 7.08 -8.04 2.94
C ILE A 25 7.74 -7.12 3.97
N GLN A 26 9.07 -7.05 3.93
CA GLN A 26 9.89 -6.13 4.72
C GLN A 26 11.13 -5.73 3.93
N ASN A 27 11.54 -4.46 3.97
CA ASN A 27 12.84 -4.00 3.47
C ASN A 27 13.24 -4.53 2.07
N ASN A 28 12.38 -4.35 1.05
CA ASN A 28 12.60 -4.85 -0.32
C ASN A 28 12.82 -6.38 -0.43
N ARG A 29 12.41 -7.13 0.60
CA ARG A 29 12.38 -8.59 0.62
C ARG A 29 10.95 -9.06 0.83
N VAL A 30 10.66 -10.23 0.30
CA VAL A 30 9.42 -10.96 0.58
C VAL A 30 9.76 -12.38 0.99
N ILE A 31 9.25 -12.78 2.15
CA ILE A 31 9.27 -14.17 2.61
C ILE A 31 7.93 -14.78 2.24
N ILE A 32 7.93 -15.79 1.39
CA ILE A 32 6.75 -16.57 1.03
C ILE A 32 6.82 -17.89 1.79
N ASN A 33 5.79 -18.19 2.58
CA ASN A 33 5.64 -19.44 3.30
C ASN A 33 4.50 -20.24 2.67
N ILE A 34 4.76 -21.51 2.35
CA ILE A 34 3.79 -22.45 1.79
C ILE A 34 3.97 -23.76 2.55
N SER A 35 2.93 -24.22 3.26
CA SER A 35 3.05 -25.48 4.02
C SER A 35 3.21 -26.68 3.11
N GLU A 36 2.53 -26.70 1.95
CA GLU A 36 2.67 -27.80 1.01
C GLU A 36 2.45 -27.35 -0.44
N ILE A 37 3.32 -27.84 -1.33
CA ILE A 37 3.15 -27.81 -2.78
C ILE A 37 3.06 -29.26 -3.22
N ALA A 38 1.91 -29.69 -3.75
CA ALA A 38 1.66 -31.08 -4.06
C ALA A 38 1.33 -31.30 -5.54
N ASN A 39 1.78 -32.43 -6.08
CA ASN A 39 1.36 -32.96 -7.36
C ASN A 39 0.55 -34.25 -7.12
N HIS A 40 -0.77 -34.14 -7.20
CA HIS A 40 -1.75 -35.22 -7.05
C HIS A 40 -2.01 -35.99 -8.35
N ARG A 41 -1.20 -35.77 -9.39
CA ARG A 41 -1.26 -36.56 -10.63
C ARG A 41 -0.65 -37.94 -10.39
N GLU A 42 -1.01 -38.88 -11.25
CA GLU A 42 -0.47 -40.25 -11.25
C GLU A 42 1.06 -40.29 -11.17
N LEU A 43 1.63 -41.32 -10.54
CA LEU A 43 3.06 -41.43 -10.19
C LEU A 43 4.03 -41.13 -11.36
N GLU A 44 3.67 -41.53 -12.58
CA GLU A 44 4.48 -41.34 -13.79
C GLU A 44 4.34 -39.93 -14.41
N ASN A 45 3.39 -39.13 -13.93
CA ASN A 45 3.09 -37.80 -14.43
C ASN A 45 3.90 -36.74 -13.66
N VAL A 46 5.12 -36.55 -14.12
CA VAL A 46 6.02 -35.50 -13.63
C VAL A 46 5.52 -34.14 -14.12
N SER A 47 5.58 -33.13 -13.24
CA SER A 47 5.31 -31.77 -13.68
C SER A 47 6.40 -31.25 -14.62
N GLY A 48 6.06 -30.28 -15.45
CA GLY A 48 7.07 -29.37 -16.00
C GLY A 48 7.76 -28.57 -14.90
N THR A 49 8.76 -27.75 -15.26
CA THR A 49 9.42 -26.88 -14.29
C THR A 49 8.40 -25.94 -13.65
N LEU A 50 8.31 -26.00 -12.33
CA LEU A 50 7.40 -25.20 -11.51
C LEU A 50 8.02 -23.85 -11.15
N SER A 51 7.19 -22.83 -11.13
CA SER A 51 7.51 -21.46 -10.73
C SER A 51 6.50 -20.99 -9.69
N ILE A 52 6.99 -20.40 -8.61
CA ILE A 52 6.20 -19.71 -7.60
C ILE A 52 6.33 -18.22 -7.83
N GLU A 53 5.20 -17.54 -8.01
CA GLU A 53 5.18 -16.13 -8.40
C GLU A 53 4.17 -15.35 -7.58
N LEU A 54 4.62 -14.27 -6.95
CA LEU A 54 3.74 -13.30 -6.30
C LEU A 54 3.45 -12.16 -7.26
N TRP A 55 2.18 -11.95 -7.56
CA TRP A 55 1.69 -10.96 -8.52
C TRP A 55 0.85 -9.88 -7.84
N ALA A 56 0.98 -8.65 -8.32
CA ALA A 56 0.05 -7.55 -8.08
C ALA A 56 -0.92 -7.40 -9.25
N LEU A 57 -2.22 -7.54 -8.99
CA LEU A 57 -3.30 -7.41 -9.96
C LEU A 57 -4.23 -6.24 -9.61
N ASN A 58 -4.99 -5.72 -10.58
CA ASN A 58 -5.97 -4.66 -10.35
C ASN A 58 -7.29 -5.18 -9.74
N THR A 59 -7.52 -6.49 -9.81
CA THR A 59 -8.68 -7.19 -9.24
C THR A 59 -8.22 -8.55 -8.72
N PRO A 60 -8.91 -9.17 -7.75
CA PRO A 60 -8.63 -10.54 -7.34
C PRO A 60 -8.64 -11.50 -8.53
N TYR A 61 -7.71 -12.46 -8.53
CA TYR A 61 -7.60 -13.40 -9.63
C TYR A 61 -8.75 -14.41 -9.63
N THR A 62 -9.27 -14.73 -10.82
CA THR A 62 -10.43 -15.63 -10.99
C THR A 62 -10.12 -16.90 -11.79
N GLY A 63 -8.86 -17.13 -12.19
CA GLY A 63 -8.46 -18.32 -12.95
C GLY A 63 -8.44 -18.17 -14.47
N ALA A 64 -8.49 -16.94 -15.00
CA ALA A 64 -8.43 -16.64 -16.45
C ALA A 64 -7.07 -16.04 -16.84
N ASP A 65 -6.95 -15.50 -18.06
CA ASP A 65 -5.84 -14.62 -18.39
C ASP A 65 -5.86 -13.37 -17.52
N PHE A 66 -4.69 -12.80 -17.24
CA PHE A 66 -4.55 -11.65 -16.37
C PHE A 66 -3.41 -10.75 -16.82
N THR A 67 -3.47 -9.49 -16.38
CA THR A 67 -2.41 -8.51 -16.53
C THR A 67 -2.04 -8.00 -15.14
N GLY A 68 -0.74 -7.94 -14.85
CA GLY A 68 -0.25 -7.50 -13.55
C GLY A 68 1.25 -7.26 -13.53
N VAL A 69 1.75 -6.98 -12.33
CA VAL A 69 3.18 -6.77 -12.08
C VAL A 69 3.69 -7.94 -11.24
N VAL A 70 4.79 -8.56 -11.69
CA VAL A 70 5.49 -9.58 -10.89
C VAL A 70 6.24 -8.89 -9.76
N LEU A 71 5.92 -9.25 -8.52
CA LEU A 71 6.55 -8.69 -7.33
C LEU A 71 7.76 -9.51 -6.89
N ALA A 72 7.65 -10.84 -7.00
CA ALA A 72 8.72 -11.78 -6.72
C ALA A 72 8.44 -13.11 -7.42
N ASN A 73 9.49 -13.84 -7.78
CA ASN A 73 9.36 -15.19 -8.34
C ASN A 73 10.56 -16.07 -8.00
N THR A 74 10.37 -17.38 -8.06
CA THR A 74 11.44 -18.36 -8.05
C THR A 74 11.01 -19.65 -8.76
N ARG A 75 11.97 -20.36 -9.35
CA ARG A 75 11.74 -21.69 -9.93
C ARG A 75 12.09 -22.76 -8.89
N ILE A 76 11.24 -23.77 -8.77
CA ILE A 76 11.38 -24.82 -7.75
C ILE A 76 11.67 -26.20 -8.36
N GLY A 77 11.92 -26.27 -9.67
CA GLY A 77 12.20 -27.51 -10.39
C GLY A 77 10.93 -28.29 -10.72
N GLU A 78 11.05 -29.58 -10.89
CA GLU A 78 9.95 -30.48 -11.26
C GLU A 78 9.50 -31.30 -10.05
N LEU A 79 8.24 -31.73 -10.05
CA LEU A 79 7.66 -32.53 -8.98
C LEU A 79 7.01 -33.77 -9.59
N PHE A 80 7.49 -34.95 -9.16
CA PHE A 80 6.89 -36.23 -9.54
C PHE A 80 5.42 -36.29 -9.11
N GLY A 81 4.62 -37.06 -9.84
CA GLY A 81 3.25 -37.35 -9.43
C GLY A 81 3.22 -38.06 -8.09
N GLN A 82 2.18 -37.84 -7.31
CA GLN A 82 2.01 -38.31 -5.93
C GLN A 82 3.10 -37.85 -4.94
N HIS A 83 3.87 -36.81 -5.29
CA HIS A 83 4.88 -36.22 -4.41
C HIS A 83 4.49 -34.79 -4.00
N TYR A 84 5.11 -34.33 -2.91
CA TYR A 84 4.92 -32.98 -2.40
C TYR A 84 6.23 -32.42 -1.83
N LEU A 85 6.29 -31.10 -1.77
CA LEU A 85 7.26 -30.33 -0.99
C LEU A 85 6.55 -29.78 0.23
N SER A 86 7.14 -29.92 1.41
CA SER A 86 6.59 -29.41 2.68
C SER A 86 7.43 -28.28 3.25
N ASP A 87 6.82 -27.45 4.10
CA ASP A 87 7.46 -26.38 4.87
C ASP A 87 8.34 -25.45 4.01
N CYS A 88 7.82 -25.11 2.83
CA CYS A 88 8.52 -24.31 1.85
C CYS A 88 8.59 -22.85 2.31
N ARG A 89 9.81 -22.32 2.43
CA ARG A 89 10.09 -20.93 2.76
C ARG A 89 11.03 -20.31 1.73
N TYR A 90 10.53 -19.33 0.98
CA TYR A 90 11.31 -18.62 -0.03
C TYR A 90 11.54 -17.18 0.39
N ASP A 91 12.81 -16.78 0.50
CA ASP A 91 13.20 -15.41 0.81
C ASP A 91 13.74 -14.73 -0.46
N LEU A 92 12.89 -13.89 -1.05
CA LEU A 92 13.05 -13.36 -2.39
C LEU A 92 13.21 -11.84 -2.38
N ASN A 93 13.80 -11.30 -3.44
CA ASN A 93 13.77 -9.86 -3.68
C ASN A 93 12.33 -9.44 -4.01
N PHE A 94 11.89 -8.34 -3.39
CA PHE A 94 10.57 -7.76 -3.62
C PHE A 94 10.69 -6.51 -4.49
N LEU A 95 10.01 -6.53 -5.63
CA LEU A 95 9.82 -5.38 -6.50
C LEU A 95 8.47 -4.73 -6.18
N GLU A 96 8.49 -3.55 -5.58
CA GLU A 96 7.25 -2.81 -5.28
C GLU A 96 6.55 -2.40 -6.59
N PRO A 97 5.23 -2.61 -6.73
CA PRO A 97 4.50 -2.19 -7.92
C PRO A 97 4.36 -0.65 -7.98
N PRO A 98 3.97 -0.08 -9.13
CA PRO A 98 3.68 1.35 -9.24
C PRO A 98 2.60 1.81 -8.25
N GLU A 99 2.48 3.13 -8.10
CA GLU A 99 1.42 3.76 -7.31
C GLU A 99 0.04 3.21 -7.66
N GLY A 100 -0.73 2.82 -6.64
CA GLY A 100 -2.04 2.23 -6.84
C GLY A 100 -2.48 1.32 -5.70
N THR A 101 -3.65 0.73 -5.89
CA THR A 101 -4.20 -0.31 -5.03
C THR A 101 -4.16 -1.64 -5.78
N TRP A 102 -3.52 -2.62 -5.18
CA TRP A 102 -3.22 -3.90 -5.81
C TRP A 102 -3.79 -5.07 -5.01
N PHE A 103 -4.31 -6.08 -5.69
CA PHE A 103 -4.71 -7.34 -5.10
C PHE A 103 -3.59 -8.36 -5.32
N LEU A 104 -3.00 -8.83 -4.22
CA LEU A 104 -1.89 -9.75 -4.30
C LEU A 104 -2.38 -11.18 -4.49
N THR A 105 -1.76 -11.88 -5.43
CA THR A 105 -2.05 -13.27 -5.76
C THR A 105 -0.75 -14.07 -5.83
N LEU A 106 -0.66 -15.15 -5.06
CA LEU A 106 0.40 -16.15 -5.22
C LEU A 106 -0.04 -17.15 -6.29
N MET A 107 0.81 -17.44 -7.26
CA MET A 107 0.53 -18.40 -8.33
C MET A 107 1.57 -19.51 -8.35
N LEU A 108 1.08 -20.74 -8.50
CA LEU A 108 1.86 -21.89 -8.90
C LEU A 108 1.72 -22.06 -10.40
N ARG A 109 2.82 -21.87 -11.13
CA ARG A 109 2.86 -22.01 -12.58
C ARG A 109 3.73 -23.19 -12.99
N GLU A 110 3.33 -23.86 -14.06
CA GLU A 110 4.08 -24.98 -14.63
C GLU A 110 4.51 -24.63 -16.05
N TRP A 111 5.78 -24.88 -16.37
CA TRP A 111 6.30 -24.77 -17.72
C TRP A 111 5.64 -25.83 -18.62
N THR A 112 5.11 -25.37 -19.74
CA THR A 112 4.57 -26.19 -20.82
C THR A 112 5.36 -25.92 -22.10
N GLU A 113 5.07 -26.63 -23.18
CA GLU A 113 5.73 -26.44 -24.48
C GLU A 113 5.70 -24.99 -24.99
N THR A 114 4.68 -24.21 -24.60
CA THR A 114 4.47 -22.83 -25.07
C THR A 114 4.74 -21.75 -24.01
N GLY A 115 5.10 -22.15 -22.79
CA GLY A 115 5.39 -21.24 -21.69
C GLY A 115 4.75 -21.65 -20.37
N TYR A 116 4.82 -20.77 -19.38
CA TYR A 116 4.25 -21.03 -18.06
C TYR A 116 2.72 -20.90 -18.06
N ALA A 117 2.02 -21.92 -17.61
CA ALA A 117 0.57 -21.92 -17.38
C ALA A 117 0.28 -21.87 -15.87
N SER A 118 -0.72 -21.07 -15.45
CA SER A 118 -1.20 -21.07 -14.06
C SER A 118 -1.89 -22.40 -13.75
N ARG A 119 -1.45 -23.08 -12.69
CA ARG A 119 -1.98 -24.38 -12.27
C ARG A 119 -2.77 -24.32 -10.98
N ASP A 120 -2.30 -23.50 -10.06
CA ASP A 120 -3.03 -23.15 -8.84
C ASP A 120 -2.72 -21.71 -8.43
N TYR A 121 -3.56 -21.13 -7.58
CA TYR A 121 -3.37 -19.79 -7.08
C TYR A 121 -4.03 -19.57 -5.72
N VAL A 122 -3.55 -18.54 -5.04
CA VAL A 122 -4.06 -18.08 -3.77
C VAL A 122 -4.19 -16.56 -3.80
N ASN A 123 -5.41 -16.06 -3.65
CA ASN A 123 -5.67 -14.63 -3.46
C ASN A 123 -5.49 -14.25 -1.99
N PHE A 124 -4.85 -13.11 -1.74
CA PHE A 124 -4.80 -12.49 -0.42
C PHE A 124 -5.83 -11.36 -0.33
N THR A 125 -6.61 -11.36 0.74
CA THR A 125 -7.78 -10.47 0.89
C THR A 125 -7.42 -9.01 1.14
N LEU A 126 -6.25 -8.75 1.75
CA LEU A 126 -5.80 -7.41 2.07
C LEU A 126 -5.17 -6.75 0.83
N PRO A 127 -5.72 -5.63 0.33
CA PRO A 127 -5.11 -4.91 -0.77
C PRO A 127 -3.76 -4.30 -0.35
N TYR A 128 -2.80 -4.32 -1.27
CA TYR A 128 -1.51 -3.66 -1.14
C TYR A 128 -1.60 -2.25 -1.75
N ILE A 129 -1.37 -1.22 -0.93
CA ILE A 129 -1.50 0.17 -1.35
C ILE A 129 -0.11 0.79 -1.44
N VAL A 130 0.26 1.27 -2.63
CA VAL A 130 1.45 2.08 -2.85
C VAL A 130 1.01 3.52 -3.03
N SER A 131 1.49 4.40 -2.16
CA SER A 131 1.29 5.84 -2.28
C SER A 131 2.57 6.49 -2.79
N ASN A 132 2.43 7.55 -3.58
CA ASN A 132 3.59 8.29 -4.08
C ASN A 132 4.43 8.82 -2.90
N LYS A 133 5.70 8.43 -2.86
CA LYS A 133 6.69 9.10 -2.00
C LYS A 133 7.16 10.33 -2.78
N PRO A 134 6.95 11.57 -2.28
CA PRO A 134 7.29 12.76 -3.03
C PRO A 134 8.75 12.73 -3.46
N ALA A 135 8.98 12.73 -4.78
CA ALA A 135 10.31 12.85 -5.36
C ALA A 135 10.79 14.30 -5.16
N ILE A 136 11.74 14.50 -4.25
CA ILE A 136 12.41 15.80 -4.09
C ILE A 136 13.49 15.87 -5.17
N THR A 137 13.18 16.49 -6.32
CA THR A 137 14.21 16.88 -7.28
C THR A 137 14.79 18.22 -6.84
N ARG A 138 16.01 18.22 -6.29
CA ARG A 138 16.80 19.45 -6.12
C ARG A 138 17.47 19.77 -7.45
N ASN A 139 17.10 20.88 -8.08
CA ASN A 139 17.90 21.45 -9.16
C ASN A 139 19.08 22.20 -8.51
N ASP A 140 20.32 21.81 -8.83
CA ASP A 140 21.52 22.33 -8.16
C ASP A 140 21.90 23.76 -8.64
N THR A 141 21.22 24.29 -9.65
CA THR A 141 21.53 25.59 -10.25
C THR A 141 20.67 26.73 -9.71
N ASP A 142 19.55 26.42 -9.05
CA ASP A 142 18.69 27.39 -8.39
C ASP A 142 18.19 26.75 -7.11
N ASN A 143 18.34 27.41 -5.95
CA ASN A 143 17.84 26.95 -4.64
C ASN A 143 16.29 26.84 -4.56
N ILE A 144 15.63 26.50 -5.67
CA ILE A 144 14.20 26.33 -5.85
C ILE A 144 13.89 24.84 -5.73
N ILE A 145 13.09 24.49 -4.73
CA ILE A 145 12.50 23.16 -4.59
C ILE A 145 11.26 23.13 -5.48
N ASN A 146 11.36 22.54 -6.67
CA ASN A 146 10.18 22.27 -7.48
C ASN A 146 9.45 21.06 -6.91
N VAL A 147 8.34 21.32 -6.20
CA VAL A 147 7.41 20.27 -5.76
C VAL A 147 6.36 20.07 -6.85
N CYS A 148 6.54 19.04 -7.68
CA CYS A 148 5.52 18.63 -8.64
C CYS A 148 4.46 17.81 -7.93
N PHE A 149 3.32 18.42 -7.61
CA PHE A 149 2.11 17.68 -7.25
C PHE A 149 1.49 17.15 -8.54
N SER A 150 1.73 15.89 -8.90
CA SER A 150 0.92 15.18 -9.89
C SER A 150 -0.44 14.88 -9.26
N GLY A 151 -1.24 15.94 -9.07
CA GLY A 151 -2.64 15.81 -8.71
C GLY A 151 -3.38 15.19 -9.88
N ASN A 152 -4.04 14.05 -9.62
CA ASN A 152 -5.09 13.51 -10.47
C ASN A 152 -6.15 14.59 -10.72
N LYS A 153 -6.02 15.33 -11.82
CA LYS A 153 -7.18 15.94 -12.47
C LYS A 153 -7.93 14.82 -13.17
N ILE A 154 -8.96 14.31 -12.50
CA ILE A 154 -10.05 13.60 -13.17
C ILE A 154 -10.74 14.63 -14.06
N ALA A 155 -10.28 14.74 -15.30
CA ALA A 155 -11.00 15.41 -16.37
C ALA A 155 -12.04 14.42 -16.91
N LEU A 156 -13.24 14.46 -16.33
CA LEU A 156 -14.43 13.98 -17.02
C LEU A 156 -14.76 15.00 -18.11
N THR A 157 -14.35 14.71 -19.34
CA THR A 157 -14.91 15.32 -20.54
C THR A 157 -15.12 14.24 -21.58
N SER A 158 -16.28 13.59 -21.50
CA SER A 158 -16.97 13.12 -22.69
C SER A 158 -17.56 14.35 -23.38
N THR A 159 -17.22 14.57 -24.65
CA THR A 159 -18.19 14.97 -25.69
C THR A 159 -17.55 14.94 -27.08
N VAL A 160 -18.09 14.00 -27.85
CA VAL A 160 -18.26 13.91 -29.30
C VAL A 160 -18.42 15.25 -30.03
N ALA A 161 -17.86 15.29 -31.24
CA ALA A 161 -18.22 16.07 -32.44
C ALA A 161 -18.15 17.62 -32.43
N GLU A 162 -17.24 18.11 -33.28
CA GLU A 162 -17.51 18.98 -34.43
C GLU A 162 -18.47 20.20 -34.28
N LYS A 163 -17.87 21.38 -34.50
CA LYS A 163 -18.46 22.59 -35.11
C LYS A 163 -19.41 23.44 -34.23
N SER A 164 -18.89 24.56 -33.70
CA SER A 164 -19.26 25.94 -34.12
C SER A 164 -18.88 26.99 -33.05
N THR A 165 -18.01 27.92 -33.43
CA THR A 165 -18.02 29.38 -33.11
C THR A 165 -18.48 29.88 -31.71
N ILE A 166 -17.50 30.44 -30.97
CA ILE A 166 -17.55 31.51 -29.94
C ILE A 166 -18.14 32.81 -30.57
N PRO A 167 -18.57 33.93 -29.90
CA PRO A 167 -18.55 34.35 -28.46
C PRO A 167 -19.86 34.95 -27.91
N ALA A 168 -19.93 35.19 -26.58
CA ALA A 168 -20.10 36.55 -26.01
C ALA A 168 -20.40 36.57 -24.49
N VAL A 169 -19.60 37.37 -23.77
CA VAL A 169 -20.03 38.37 -22.74
C VAL A 169 -20.22 37.89 -21.28
N VAL A 170 -19.23 38.20 -20.40
CA VAL A 170 -19.30 39.13 -19.22
C VAL A 170 -19.80 38.44 -17.91
N LYS A 171 -19.34 38.66 -16.67
CA LYS A 171 -18.22 39.34 -15.96
C LYS A 171 -18.59 39.20 -14.45
N VAL A 172 -17.60 39.12 -13.54
CA VAL A 172 -17.68 39.35 -12.05
C VAL A 172 -18.55 38.34 -11.23
N SER A 173 -18.33 37.95 -9.97
CA SER A 173 -17.48 38.34 -8.83
C SER A 173 -17.61 37.28 -7.70
N ASN A 174 -16.54 37.15 -6.90
CA ASN A 174 -16.50 36.93 -5.43
C ASN A 174 -17.06 35.66 -4.73
N ALA A 175 -16.11 34.97 -4.09
CA ALA A 175 -15.90 34.84 -2.63
C ALA A 175 -16.70 33.83 -1.76
N ALA A 176 -15.93 33.29 -0.79
CA ALA A 176 -16.29 32.70 0.50
C ALA A 176 -16.88 31.27 0.47
N GLN A 177 -16.10 30.25 0.88
CA GLN A 177 -15.86 29.77 2.25
C GLN A 177 -17.01 28.92 2.81
N ASP A 178 -16.71 27.65 3.13
CA ASP A 178 -16.79 27.03 4.48
C ASP A 178 -16.54 25.50 4.31
N LYS A 179 -15.56 24.87 4.97
CA LYS A 179 -15.39 24.50 6.40
C LYS A 179 -16.42 23.49 6.93
N GLU A 180 -15.94 22.28 7.22
CA GLU A 180 -16.45 21.34 8.25
C GLU A 180 -15.28 20.38 8.56
N GLN A 181 -14.43 20.66 9.56
CA GLN A 181 -14.50 20.17 10.95
C GLN A 181 -15.03 18.74 11.12
N ASN A 182 -14.13 17.84 11.52
CA ASN A 182 -14.45 16.76 12.46
C ASN A 182 -13.37 16.67 13.54
N ASP A 183 -13.85 16.31 14.72
CA ASP A 183 -13.36 16.61 16.05
C ASP A 183 -12.40 15.52 16.53
N ALA A 184 -11.12 15.60 16.16
CA ALA A 184 -10.12 14.62 16.53
C ALA A 184 -8.92 15.31 17.20
N ALA A 185 -8.54 14.80 18.36
CA ALA A 185 -7.42 15.30 19.16
C ALA A 185 -6.16 15.55 18.32
N ILE A 186 -5.52 16.70 18.55
CA ILE A 186 -4.30 17.13 17.87
C ILE A 186 -3.12 16.36 18.49
N SER A 187 -2.44 15.52 17.70
CA SER A 187 -1.28 14.75 18.18
C SER A 187 -0.05 15.66 18.36
N LEU A 188 0.49 15.74 19.57
CA LEU A 188 1.65 16.61 19.87
C LEU A 188 2.92 16.20 19.17
N ASN A 189 3.10 14.92 18.87
CA ASN A 189 4.32 14.43 18.22
C ASN A 189 4.30 14.64 16.71
N SER A 190 3.12 14.75 16.09
CA SER A 190 2.98 14.90 14.63
C SER A 190 2.30 16.19 14.16
N ALA A 191 1.76 17.01 15.06
CA ALA A 191 1.05 18.24 14.69
C ALA A 191 1.99 19.29 14.07
N SER A 192 1.46 20.15 13.18
CA SER A 192 2.22 21.31 12.73
C SER A 192 2.18 22.43 13.79
N LEU A 193 3.14 23.37 13.72
CA LEU A 193 3.16 24.55 14.60
C LEU A 193 1.83 25.33 14.54
N GLN A 194 1.16 25.35 13.39
CA GLN A 194 -0.12 26.05 13.22
C GLN A 194 -1.28 25.31 13.89
N ASP A 195 -1.24 23.98 13.90
CA ASP A 195 -2.27 23.16 14.55
C ASP A 195 -2.16 23.28 16.08
N ILE A 196 -0.93 23.31 16.61
CA ILE A 196 -0.69 23.51 18.04
C ILE A 196 -1.15 24.91 18.49
N VAL A 197 -0.90 25.96 17.69
CA VAL A 197 -1.38 27.32 17.99
C VAL A 197 -2.91 27.43 17.87
N SER A 198 -3.53 26.62 17.01
CA SER A 198 -4.99 26.62 16.83
C SER A 198 -5.74 26.05 18.04
N VAL A 199 -5.06 25.34 18.94
CA VAL A 199 -5.63 24.89 20.22
C VAL A 199 -5.88 26.09 21.13
N LYS A 200 -7.13 26.21 21.60
CA LYS A 200 -7.60 27.30 22.47
C LYS A 200 -6.74 27.42 23.74
N GLY A 201 -5.87 28.42 23.77
CA GLY A 201 -5.03 28.76 24.92
C GLY A 201 -3.54 28.45 24.76
N ILE A 202 -3.10 27.89 23.63
CA ILE A 202 -1.68 27.74 23.32
C ILE A 202 -1.16 29.00 22.62
N SER A 203 -0.11 29.61 23.18
CA SER A 203 0.57 30.75 22.56
C SER A 203 1.63 30.28 21.57
N LYS A 204 2.00 31.12 20.59
CA LYS A 204 3.04 30.82 19.59
C LYS A 204 4.36 30.36 20.22
N LYS A 205 4.79 31.00 21.32
CA LYS A 205 6.01 30.63 22.06
C LYS A 205 5.89 29.27 22.75
N LEU A 206 4.70 28.92 23.23
CA LEU A 206 4.44 27.61 23.83
C LEU A 206 4.42 26.51 22.76
N ALA A 207 3.86 26.80 21.58
CA ALA A 207 3.89 25.88 20.45
C ALA A 207 5.32 25.58 19.97
N GLU A 208 6.17 26.61 19.87
CA GLU A 208 7.60 26.47 19.56
C GLU A 208 8.32 25.61 20.61
N ASN A 209 8.02 25.78 21.90
CA ASN A 209 8.60 24.96 22.97
C ASN A 209 8.10 23.51 22.95
N ILE A 210 6.84 23.27 22.57
CA ILE A 210 6.29 21.93 22.42
C ILE A 210 6.95 21.22 21.23
N ASP A 211 7.14 21.92 20.11
CA ASP A 211 7.83 21.37 18.93
C ASP A 211 9.29 21.05 19.21
N ALA A 212 10.00 21.93 19.93
CA ALA A 212 11.39 21.71 20.31
C ALA A 212 11.59 20.59 21.34
N ALA A 213 10.56 20.24 22.13
CA ALA A 213 10.62 19.21 23.16
C ALA A 213 10.08 17.85 22.68
N ARG A 214 9.77 17.71 21.39
CA ARG A 214 9.44 16.41 20.78
C ARG A 214 10.65 15.47 20.81
N PRO A 215 10.45 14.16 20.98
CA PRO A 215 9.16 13.48 21.16
C PRO A 215 8.72 13.41 22.63
N PHE A 216 7.41 13.38 22.87
CA PHE A 216 6.81 13.08 24.17
C PHE A 216 6.33 11.63 24.20
N GLU A 217 6.80 10.85 25.19
CA GLU A 217 6.38 9.47 25.40
C GLU A 217 5.15 9.37 26.32
N SER A 218 4.91 10.40 27.12
CA SER A 218 3.77 10.47 28.03
C SER A 218 3.19 11.87 28.16
N LEU A 219 1.91 11.97 28.54
CA LEU A 219 1.22 13.25 28.77
C LEU A 219 1.84 14.06 29.93
N ASP A 220 2.59 13.41 30.82
CA ASP A 220 3.29 14.03 31.94
C ASP A 220 4.55 14.79 31.50
N GLU A 221 5.17 14.41 30.38
CA GLU A 221 6.31 15.15 29.81
C GLU A 221 5.89 16.47 29.18
N VAL A 222 4.67 16.52 28.65
CA VAL A 222 4.05 17.73 28.13
C VAL A 222 3.87 18.78 29.24
N LEU A 223 3.60 18.35 30.48
CA LEU A 223 3.49 19.24 31.64
C LEU A 223 4.86 19.85 32.03
N LYS A 224 5.98 19.20 31.69
CA LYS A 224 7.33 19.71 31.96
C LYS A 224 7.76 20.80 30.97
N VAL A 225 7.02 21.01 29.87
CA VAL A 225 7.31 22.05 28.88
C VAL A 225 7.18 23.44 29.52
N LYS A 226 8.22 24.25 29.32
CA LYS A 226 8.29 25.61 29.85
C LYS A 226 7.14 26.47 29.33
N GLY A 227 6.21 26.82 30.24
CA GLY A 227 5.01 27.62 29.93
C GLY A 227 3.71 26.81 29.93
N MET A 228 3.75 25.49 30.15
CA MET A 228 2.57 24.67 30.37
C MET A 228 2.17 24.68 31.85
N GLY A 229 1.04 25.31 32.19
CA GLY A 229 0.49 25.32 33.55
C GLY A 229 -0.61 24.27 33.77
N PRO A 230 -0.82 23.76 35.00
CA PRO A 230 -1.79 22.69 35.27
C PRO A 230 -3.24 23.07 34.91
N LYS A 231 -3.60 24.34 35.07
CA LYS A 231 -4.94 24.87 34.69
C LYS A 231 -5.16 24.93 33.18
N LEU A 232 -4.09 25.12 32.40
CA LEU A 232 -4.14 25.15 30.94
C LEU A 232 -4.16 23.73 30.39
N TRP A 233 -3.32 22.85 30.95
CA TRP A 233 -3.29 21.42 30.64
C TRP A 233 -4.68 20.79 30.79
N GLN A 234 -5.41 21.06 31.89
CA GLN A 234 -6.73 20.46 32.14
C GLN A 234 -7.76 20.80 31.06
N LYS A 235 -7.65 21.97 30.44
CA LYS A 235 -8.55 22.41 29.36
C LYS A 235 -8.17 21.79 28.01
N ILE A 236 -6.89 21.50 27.83
CA ILE A 236 -6.31 21.12 26.55
C ILE A 236 -6.20 19.59 26.42
N ARG A 237 -6.14 18.84 27.52
CA ARG A 237 -6.02 17.38 27.54
C ARG A 237 -7.05 16.62 26.69
N ASN A 238 -8.24 17.20 26.52
CA ASN A 238 -9.32 16.57 25.75
C ASN A 238 -9.18 16.85 24.24
N PHE A 239 -8.36 17.83 23.86
CA PHE A 239 -8.14 18.27 22.48
C PHE A 239 -6.79 17.82 21.93
N ILE A 240 -6.00 17.09 22.73
CA ILE A 240 -4.62 16.75 22.41
C ILE A 240 -4.36 15.27 22.71
N SER A 241 -3.68 14.60 21.79
CA SER A 241 -3.14 13.25 21.94
C SER A 241 -1.63 13.26 21.78
N LEU A 242 -0.96 12.13 22.05
CA LEU A 242 0.45 11.94 21.70
C LEU A 242 0.61 11.52 20.24
#